data_AF-A0A372JX26-F1
#
_entry.id   AF-A0A372JX26-F1
#
_cell.length_a   1.000
_cell.length_b   1.000
_cell.length_c   1.000
_cell.angle_alpha   90.00
_cell.angle_beta   90.00
_cell.angle_gamma   90.00
#
_symmetry.space_group_name_H-M   'P 1'
#
loop_
_entity.id
_entity.type
_entity.pdbx_description
1 polymer ?
#
loop_
_entity_poly.entity_id
_entity_poly.type
_entity_poly.pdbx_seq_one_letter_code
_entity_poly.pdbx_strand_id
1 'polypeptide(L)'
;MLRGNANAALNTWPLGYLVDSLFRSPAGSSPPATPTAANGESPRQEAARIFLNSAVAGAQLSPEDAAYLGRVVAQRTGLSPAAAQARVTATYSNLLHKVAALDDAAKAAADKARKVTIGASLWLFVSLLMGAFSASLLATHGGRVRQI
;
A
#
# COMPACT_ATOMS: atom_id res chain seq x y z
N MET A 1 -20.33 2.78 13.64
CA MET A 1 -19.35 3.52 12.83
C MET A 1 -17.99 2.91 13.07
N LEU A 2 -17.43 2.19 12.09
CA LEU A 2 -16.13 1.55 12.21
C LEU A 2 -15.06 2.66 12.20
N ARG A 3 -14.68 3.20 13.36
CA ARG A 3 -13.53 4.10 13.45
C ARG A 3 -12.33 3.33 12.89
N GLY A 4 -11.70 3.85 11.84
CA GLY A 4 -10.52 3.22 11.24
C GLY A 4 -9.49 2.89 12.31
N ASN A 5 -9.03 1.63 12.32
CA ASN A 5 -8.12 1.11 13.33
C ASN A 5 -6.74 1.76 13.17
N ALA A 6 -6.49 2.86 13.88
CA ALA A 6 -5.22 3.60 13.81
C ALA A 6 -4.01 2.73 14.15
N ASN A 7 -4.16 1.78 15.08
CA ASN A 7 -3.10 0.80 15.39
C ASN A 7 -2.77 -0.10 14.20
N ALA A 8 -3.77 -0.53 13.43
CA ALA A 8 -3.50 -1.28 12.20
C ALA A 8 -2.77 -0.39 11.18
N ALA A 9 -3.20 0.86 11.00
CA ALA A 9 -2.54 1.80 10.10
C ALA A 9 -1.08 2.08 10.49
N LEU A 10 -0.77 2.15 11.79
CA LEU A 10 0.59 2.31 12.30
C LEU A 10 1.47 1.06 12.10
N ASN A 11 0.87 -0.13 12.03
CA ASN A 11 1.58 -1.37 11.71
C ASN A 11 1.69 -1.63 10.20
N THR A 12 0.96 -0.88 9.37
CA THR A 12 1.02 -0.97 7.92
C THR A 12 2.20 -0.17 7.37
N TRP A 13 3.12 -0.85 6.68
CA TRP A 13 4.14 -0.19 5.88
C TRP A 13 3.51 0.39 4.60
N PRO A 14 3.84 1.61 4.15
CA PRO A 14 4.86 2.53 4.68
C PRO A 14 4.34 3.53 5.73
N LEU A 15 3.02 3.62 5.95
CA LEU A 15 2.36 4.62 6.79
C LEU A 15 2.98 4.75 8.19
N GLY A 16 3.16 3.64 8.91
CA GLY A 16 3.70 3.64 10.27
C GLY A 16 5.07 4.29 10.38
N TYR A 17 5.96 4.00 9.42
CA TYR A 17 7.30 4.56 9.35
C TYR A 17 7.27 6.08 9.09
N LEU A 18 6.43 6.53 8.16
CA LEU A 18 6.32 7.96 7.86
C LEU A 18 5.73 8.73 9.04
N VAL A 19 4.73 8.18 9.72
CA VAL A 19 4.19 8.80 10.94
C VAL A 19 5.25 8.84 12.04
N ASP A 20 6.04 7.79 12.25
CA ASP A 20 7.16 7.85 13.22
C ASP A 20 8.18 8.95 12.84
N SER A 21 8.45 9.12 11.54
CA SER A 21 9.38 10.14 11.05
C SER A 21 8.92 11.58 11.31
N LEU A 22 7.61 11.85 11.37
CA LEU A 22 7.07 13.18 11.72
C LEU A 22 7.53 13.61 13.12
N PHE A 23 7.45 12.67 14.06
CA PHE A 23 7.67 12.90 15.49
C PHE A 23 9.11 12.62 15.93
N ARG A 24 10.00 12.25 15.01
CA ARG A 24 11.41 12.05 15.31
C ARG A 24 12.10 13.41 15.50
N SER A 25 12.60 13.67 16.70
CA SER A 25 13.37 14.88 16.98
C SER A 25 14.66 14.90 16.16
N PRO A 26 15.09 16.06 15.64
CA PRO A 26 16.41 16.19 15.05
C PRO A 26 17.51 15.90 16.09
N ALA A 27 18.64 15.36 15.64
CA ALA A 27 19.78 15.07 16.51
C ALA A 27 20.23 16.36 17.24
N GLY A 28 20.24 16.34 18.57
CA GLY A 28 20.58 17.51 19.41
C GLY A 28 19.39 18.24 20.04
N SER A 29 18.15 17.84 19.75
CA SER A 29 16.95 18.39 20.40
C SER A 29 16.53 17.51 21.57
N SER A 30 16.62 18.01 22.81
CA SER A 30 15.99 17.33 23.96
C SER A 30 14.47 17.37 23.77
N PRO A 31 13.78 16.22 23.76
CA PRO A 31 12.33 16.20 23.66
C PRO A 31 11.73 16.88 24.90
N PRO A 32 10.80 17.84 24.74
CA PRO A 32 10.08 18.40 25.88
C PRO A 32 9.32 17.29 26.61
N ALA A 33 9.21 17.41 27.94
CA ALA A 33 8.48 16.48 28.79
C ALA A 33 7.09 16.19 28.22
N THR A 34 6.78 14.92 28.06
CA THR A 34 5.64 14.43 27.29
C THR A 34 4.33 14.80 27.98
N PRO A 35 3.47 15.67 27.40
CA PRO A 35 2.09 15.73 27.86
C PRO A 35 1.42 14.44 27.36
N THR A 36 1.00 13.57 28.28
CA THR A 36 0.02 12.52 27.96
C THR A 36 -1.20 13.22 27.36
N ALA A 37 -1.60 12.84 26.15
CA ALA A 37 -2.78 13.41 25.53
C ALA A 37 -3.97 13.22 26.48
N ALA A 38 -4.74 14.28 26.74
CA ALA A 38 -5.86 14.29 27.68
C ALA A 38 -6.94 13.23 27.39
N ASN A 39 -6.92 12.63 26.19
CA ASN A 39 -7.90 11.66 25.70
C ASN A 39 -7.33 10.22 25.52
N GLY A 40 -6.10 9.93 25.97
CA GLY A 40 -5.50 8.60 25.86
C GLY A 40 -5.09 8.16 24.44
N GLU A 41 -5.43 8.92 23.39
CA GLU A 41 -4.98 8.68 22.02
C GLU A 41 -3.60 9.27 21.76
N SER A 42 -2.72 8.47 21.13
CA SER A 42 -1.38 8.93 20.77
C SER A 42 -1.45 9.93 19.61
N PRO A 43 -0.70 11.04 19.63
CA PRO A 43 -0.59 11.96 18.49
C PRO A 43 -0.24 11.28 17.16
N ARG A 44 0.45 10.12 17.24
CA ARG A 44 0.77 9.27 16.08
C ARG A 44 -0.48 8.63 15.48
N GLN A 45 -1.41 8.15 16.32
CA GLN A 45 -2.65 7.54 15.86
C GLN A 45 -3.55 8.56 15.15
N GLU A 46 -3.60 9.78 15.67
CA GLU A 46 -4.35 10.87 15.04
C GLU A 46 -3.74 11.26 13.69
N ALA A 47 -2.42 11.46 13.63
CA ALA A 47 -1.71 11.74 12.38
C ALA A 47 -1.93 10.63 11.32
N ALA A 48 -1.88 9.36 11.74
CA ALA A 48 -2.13 8.23 10.85
C ALA A 48 -3.55 8.25 10.26
N ARG A 49 -4.57 8.59 11.05
CA ARG A 49 -5.96 8.68 10.57
C ARG A 49 -6.15 9.82 9.59
N ILE A 50 -5.61 10.99 9.89
CA ILE A 50 -5.69 12.16 9.01
C ILE A 50 -5.02 11.84 7.67
N PHE A 51 -3.79 11.33 7.70
CA PHE A 51 -3.06 10.95 6.49
C PHE A 51 -3.81 9.89 5.68
N LEU A 52 -4.38 8.87 6.33
CA LEU A 52 -5.13 7.83 5.64
C LEU A 52 -6.41 8.38 5.01
N ASN A 53 -7.14 9.24 5.73
CA ASN A 53 -8.37 9.86 5.23
C ASN A 53 -8.10 10.69 3.95
N SER A 54 -7.05 11.51 3.98
CA SER A 54 -6.65 12.31 2.81
C SER A 54 -6.10 11.45 1.67
N ALA A 55 -5.32 10.40 1.98
CA ALA A 55 -4.72 9.54 0.97
C ALA A 55 -5.76 8.69 0.22
N VAL A 56 -6.80 8.21 0.91
CA VAL A 56 -7.93 7.48 0.28
C VAL A 56 -8.68 8.39 -0.70
N ALA A 57 -8.81 9.67 -0.38
CA ALA A 57 -9.39 10.65 -1.31
C ALA A 57 -8.46 11.00 -2.48
N GLY A 58 -7.20 10.54 -2.48
CA GLY A 58 -6.19 10.88 -3.50
C GLY A 58 -5.83 12.37 -3.55
N ALA A 59 -6.21 13.14 -2.52
CA ALA A 59 -6.10 14.59 -2.51
C ALA A 59 -4.88 15.07 -1.72
N GLN A 60 -4.49 16.32 -1.93
CA GLN A 60 -3.57 16.99 -1.00
C GLN A 60 -4.17 17.05 0.41
N LEU A 61 -3.30 17.07 1.42
CA LEU A 61 -3.76 17.26 2.81
C LEU A 61 -4.53 18.58 2.93
N SER A 62 -5.66 18.55 3.64
CA SER A 62 -6.44 19.78 3.88
C SER A 62 -5.56 20.83 4.57
N PRO A 63 -5.68 22.13 4.23
CA PRO A 63 -4.93 23.19 4.91
C PRO A 63 -5.12 23.19 6.43
N GLU A 64 -6.33 22.85 6.88
CA GLU A 64 -6.69 22.76 8.30
C GLU A 64 -5.94 21.61 8.99
N ASP A 65 -5.95 20.43 8.38
CA ASP A 65 -5.24 19.24 8.85
C ASP A 65 -3.73 19.46 8.87
N ALA A 66 -3.18 20.12 7.84
CA ALA A 66 -1.76 20.45 7.74
C ALA A 66 -1.32 21.42 8.84
N ALA A 67 -2.13 22.45 9.10
CA ALA A 67 -1.87 23.41 10.16
C ALA A 67 -2.01 22.78 11.56
N TYR A 68 -3.01 21.92 11.76
CA TYR A 68 -3.18 21.16 13.00
C TYR A 68 -1.97 20.26 13.29
N LEU A 69 -1.62 19.38 12.35
CA LEU A 69 -0.48 18.49 12.49
C LEU A 69 0.84 19.25 12.63
N GLY A 70 0.99 20.40 11.93
CA GLY A 70 2.14 21.28 12.09
C GLY A 70 2.31 21.76 13.53
N ARG A 71 1.23 22.19 14.20
CA ARG A 71 1.26 22.59 15.62
C ARG A 71 1.61 21.42 16.54
N VAL A 72 1.02 20.25 16.32
CA VAL A 72 1.27 19.05 17.12
C VAL A 72 2.73 18.59 16.98
N VAL A 73 3.28 18.60 15.76
CA VAL A 73 4.68 18.27 15.48
C VAL A 73 5.61 19.30 16.12
N ALA A 74 5.34 20.60 15.99
CA ALA A 74 6.14 21.66 16.60
C ALA A 74 6.23 21.49 18.12
N GLN A 75 5.10 21.24 18.79
CA GLN A 75 5.06 21.00 20.24
C GLN A 75 5.86 19.77 20.68
N ARG A 76 5.92 18.73 19.85
CA ARG A 76 6.60 17.46 20.19
C ARG A 76 8.08 17.45 19.86
N THR A 77 8.49 18.17 18.83
CA THR A 77 9.86 18.12 18.29
C THR A 77 10.67 19.37 18.63
N GLY A 78 10.03 20.44 19.11
CA GLY A 78 10.67 21.74 19.33
C GLY A 78 10.97 22.50 18.04
N LEU A 79 10.46 22.05 16.89
CA LEU A 79 10.62 22.74 15.61
C LEU A 79 9.85 24.06 15.56
N SER A 80 10.33 25.00 14.74
CA SER A 80 9.55 26.18 14.41
C SER A 80 8.25 25.79 13.68
N PRO A 81 7.15 26.57 13.82
CA PRO A 81 5.88 26.25 13.17
C PRO A 81 6.01 26.04 11.66
N ALA A 82 6.82 26.87 10.98
CA ALA A 82 7.09 26.75 9.55
C ALA A 82 7.84 25.45 9.20
N ALA A 83 8.86 25.09 9.97
CA ALA A 83 9.62 23.85 9.74
C ALA A 83 8.77 22.60 10.03
N ALA A 84 7.91 22.65 11.04
CA ALA A 84 6.99 21.57 11.36
C ALA A 84 5.94 21.36 10.26
N GLN A 85 5.35 22.45 9.75
CA GLN A 85 4.38 22.38 8.66
C GLN A 85 5.03 21.87 7.36
N ALA A 86 6.23 22.34 7.01
CA ALA A 86 6.98 21.84 5.87
C ALA A 86 7.26 20.33 5.98
N ARG A 87 7.60 19.85 7.20
CA ARG A 87 7.80 18.42 7.47
C ARG A 87 6.52 17.61 7.25
N VAL A 88 5.37 18.09 7.72
CA VAL A 88 4.08 17.42 7.51
C VAL A 88 3.78 17.26 6.03
N THR A 89 3.90 18.35 5.25
CA THR A 89 3.64 18.34 3.81
C THR A 89 4.60 17.43 3.06
N ALA A 90 5.91 17.49 3.36
CA ALA A 90 6.92 16.65 2.73
C ALA A 90 6.67 15.16 3.01
N THR A 91 6.31 14.83 4.26
CA THR A 91 5.99 13.45 4.66
C THR A 91 4.74 12.95 3.95
N TYR A 92 3.70 13.78 3.85
CA TYR A 92 2.48 13.42 3.14
C TYR A 92 2.72 13.23 1.63
N SER A 93 3.52 14.09 1.01
CA SER A 93 3.93 13.91 -0.40
C SER A 93 4.68 12.58 -0.59
N ASN A 94 5.62 12.25 0.30
CA ASN A 94 6.35 10.98 0.26
C ASN A 94 5.40 9.77 0.39
N LEU A 95 4.37 9.88 1.24
CA LEU A 95 3.33 8.86 1.35
C LEU A 95 2.64 8.63 0.00
N LEU A 96 2.17 9.69 -0.66
CA LEU A 96 1.50 9.60 -1.96
C LEU A 96 2.40 8.95 -3.02
N HIS A 97 3.67 9.35 -3.07
CA HIS A 97 4.65 8.74 -3.98
C HIS A 97 4.82 7.24 -3.75
N LYS A 98 4.89 6.79 -2.49
CA LYS A 98 5.02 5.37 -2.17
C LYS A 98 3.76 4.58 -2.50
N VAL A 99 2.58 5.15 -2.26
CA VAL A 99 1.30 4.51 -2.60
C VAL A 99 1.18 4.35 -4.12
N ALA A 100 1.52 5.38 -4.90
CA ALA A 100 1.52 5.31 -6.36
C ALA A 100 2.51 4.25 -6.88
N ALA A 101 3.73 4.22 -6.35
CA ALA A 101 4.73 3.23 -6.75
C ALA A 101 4.30 1.78 -6.48
N LEU A 102 3.55 1.55 -5.38
CA LEU A 102 3.00 0.22 -5.07
C LEU A 102 1.88 -0.17 -6.03
N ASP A 103 1.00 0.76 -6.38
CA ASP A 103 -0.08 0.52 -7.34
C ASP A 103 0.49 0.17 -8.73
N ASP A 104 1.50 0.91 -9.19
CA ASP A 104 2.19 0.63 -10.45
C ASP A 104 2.89 -0.73 -10.45
N ALA A 105 3.58 -1.07 -9.36
CA ALA A 105 4.25 -2.36 -9.21
C ALA A 105 3.23 -3.53 -9.21
N ALA A 106 2.09 -3.36 -8.54
CA ALA A 106 1.02 -4.36 -8.51
C ALA A 106 0.42 -4.57 -9.90
N LYS A 107 0.12 -3.49 -10.63
CA LYS A 107 -0.35 -3.55 -12.02
C LYS A 107 0.65 -4.25 -12.93
N ALA A 108 1.93 -3.89 -12.84
CA ALA A 108 2.99 -4.51 -13.64
C ALA A 108 3.13 -6.03 -13.37
N ALA A 109 3.01 -6.45 -12.10
CA ALA A 109 3.04 -7.85 -11.73
C ALA A 109 1.82 -8.62 -12.29
N ALA A 110 0.63 -8.03 -12.20
CA ALA A 110 -0.60 -8.62 -12.75
C ALA A 110 -0.52 -8.75 -14.27
N ASP A 111 -0.02 -7.74 -14.98
CA ASP A 111 0.16 -7.78 -16.43
C ASP A 111 1.18 -8.82 -16.86
N LYS A 112 2.28 -8.97 -16.11
CA LYS A 112 3.27 -10.02 -16.35
C LYS A 112 2.65 -11.41 -16.19
N ALA A 113 1.90 -11.63 -15.11
CA ALA A 113 1.19 -12.89 -14.89
C ALA A 113 0.21 -13.18 -16.04
N ARG A 114 -0.58 -12.19 -16.45
CA ARG A 114 -1.52 -12.33 -17.58
C ARG A 114 -0.82 -12.75 -18.86
N LYS A 115 0.31 -12.14 -19.21
CA LYS A 115 1.10 -12.48 -20.39
C LYS A 115 1.63 -13.91 -20.35
N VAL A 116 2.12 -14.35 -19.19
CA VAL A 116 2.60 -15.73 -19.00
C VAL A 116 1.46 -16.73 -19.13
N THR A 117 0.30 -16.47 -18.51
CA THR A 117 -0.86 -17.35 -18.57
C THR A 117 -1.39 -17.51 -20.00
N ILE A 118 -1.41 -16.44 -20.81
CA ILE A 118 -1.79 -16.53 -22.23
C ILE A 118 -0.83 -17.46 -23.00
N GLY A 119 0.48 -17.34 -22.77
CA GLY A 119 1.46 -18.22 -23.41
C GLY A 119 1.29 -19.69 -22.97
N ALA A 120 1.10 -19.91 -21.68
CA ALA A 120 0.91 -21.26 -21.12
C ALA A 120 -0.40 -21.92 -21.61
N SER A 121 -1.50 -21.17 -21.68
CA SER A 121 -2.79 -21.70 -22.15
C SER A 121 -2.74 -22.07 -23.64
N LEU A 122 -2.03 -21.29 -24.46
CA LEU A 122 -1.82 -21.62 -25.86
C LEU A 122 -1.04 -22.94 -26.03
N TRP A 123 0.04 -23.12 -25.27
CA TRP A 123 0.80 -24.37 -25.29
C TRP A 123 0.00 -25.57 -24.78
N LEU A 124 -0.78 -25.38 -23.71
CA LEU A 124 -1.68 -26.40 -23.20
C LEU A 124 -2.75 -26.77 -24.23
N PHE A 125 -3.30 -25.80 -24.93
CA PHE A 125 -4.25 -26.03 -26.02
C PHE A 125 -3.62 -26.83 -27.16
N VAL A 126 -2.39 -26.48 -27.58
CA VAL A 126 -1.65 -27.24 -28.60
C VAL A 126 -1.41 -28.69 -28.16
N SER A 127 -1.00 -28.90 -26.91
CA SER A 127 -0.83 -30.25 -26.36
C SER A 127 -2.13 -31.05 -26.38
N LEU A 128 -3.26 -30.40 -26.09
CA LEU A 128 -4.58 -31.03 -26.11
C LEU A 128 -4.97 -31.47 -27.52
N LEU A 129 -4.71 -30.64 -28.54
CA LEU A 129 -4.97 -30.98 -29.94
C LEU A 129 -4.17 -32.22 -30.38
N MET A 130 -2.90 -32.32 -29.97
CA MET A 130 -2.05 -33.48 -30.29
C MET A 130 -2.53 -34.76 -29.61
N GLY A 131 -2.94 -34.68 -28.34
CA GLY A 131 -3.53 -35.80 -27.61
C GLY A 131 -4.87 -36.26 -28.23
N ALA A 132 -5.76 -35.31 -28.53
CA ALA A 132 -7.05 -35.57 -29.15
C ALA A 132 -6.91 -36.23 -30.53
N PHE A 133 -5.94 -35.78 -31.34
CA PHE A 133 -5.63 -36.39 -32.63
C PHE A 133 -5.17 -37.84 -32.50
N SER A 134 -4.22 -38.10 -31.59
CA SER A 134 -3.71 -39.46 -31.33
C SER A 134 -4.81 -40.40 -30.83
N ALA A 135 -5.69 -39.91 -29.94
CA ALA A 135 -6.84 -40.65 -29.46
C ALA A 135 -7.83 -40.99 -30.59
N SER A 136 -8.09 -40.04 -31.51
CA SER A 136 -8.95 -40.27 -32.69
C SER A 136 -8.41 -41.37 -33.61
N LEU A 137 -7.09 -41.39 -33.87
CA LEU A 137 -6.45 -42.44 -34.67
C LEU A 137 -6.54 -43.83 -34.01
N LEU A 138 -6.28 -43.89 -32.70
CA LEU A 138 -6.38 -45.13 -31.93
C LEU A 138 -7.81 -45.63 -31.83
N ALA A 139 -8.80 -44.75 -31.67
CA ALA A 139 -10.22 -45.12 -31.67
C ALA A 139 -10.64 -45.74 -33.02
N THR A 140 -10.14 -45.18 -34.12
CA THR A 140 -10.41 -45.70 -35.48
C THR A 140 -9.81 -47.09 -35.69
N HIS A 141 -8.56 -47.33 -35.23
CA HIS A 141 -7.93 -48.66 -35.35
C HIS A 141 -8.49 -49.67 -34.35
N GLY A 142 -8.57 -49.33 -33.06
CA GLY A 142 -9.06 -50.20 -31.99
C GLY A 142 -10.53 -50.60 -32.17
N GLY A 143 -11.36 -49.73 -32.76
CA GLY A 143 -12.75 -50.05 -33.08
C GLY A 143 -12.93 -51.13 -34.14
N ARG A 144 -11.89 -51.45 -34.93
CA ARG A 144 -11.90 -52.46 -35.98
C ARG A 144 -11.42 -53.84 -35.48
N VAL A 145 -10.61 -53.87 -34.42
CA VAL A 145 -10.10 -55.11 -33.78
C VAL A 145 -11.18 -55.84 -32.96
N ARG A 146 -12.26 -55.16 -32.59
CA ARG A 146 -13.42 -55.76 -31.90
C ARG A 146 -14.45 -56.42 -32.82
N GLN A 147 -14.26 -56.37 -34.14
CA GLN A 147 -15.18 -56.96 -35.13
C GLN A 147 -14.61 -58.21 -35.83
N ILE A 148 -13.51 -58.75 -35.30
CA ILE A 148 -12.95 -60.08 -35.61
C ILE A 148 -13.09 -60.95 -34.37
#